data_AF-A0A9P1BHY1-F1
#
_entry.id   AF-A0A9P1BHY1-F1
#
_cell.length_a   1.000
_cell.length_b   1.000
_cell.length_c   1.000
_cell.angle_alpha   90.00
_cell.angle_beta   90.00
_cell.angle_gamma   90.00
#
_symmetry.space_group_name_H-M   'P 1'
#
loop_
_entity.id
_entity.type
_entity.pdbx_description
1 polymer ?
#
loop_
_entity_poly.entity_id
_entity_poly.type
_entity_poly.pdbx_seq_one_letter_code
_entity_poly.pdbx_strand_id
1 'polypeptide(L)'
;MDSRATPDATVSNNATANPVALPIPLSSLLGGIVAGTSFLRLLLPATIDDVFSLVPHHTIFSPVASLPLPFLWNLLTAHLFEAGLLRAVLVVPAIVYMAERLERLWSWRSMCLYLAFCCISSSIVLLAWEVVEVFRTANEKDFFSGTRGWHAQRGFLEREVRRLYTQFEPRVQWAACDALCGASARAKPWWDDAGCRLLCSS
;
A
#
# COMPACT_ATOMS: atom_id res chain seq x y z
N MET A 1 -14.32 16.50 -64.54
CA MET A 1 -13.38 16.73 -63.43
C MET A 1 -14.26 16.89 -62.21
N ASP A 2 -14.46 15.78 -61.52
CA ASP A 2 -15.64 15.55 -60.71
C ASP A 2 -15.43 16.01 -59.27
N SER A 3 -16.29 16.94 -58.87
CA SER A 3 -16.41 17.50 -57.54
C SER A 3 -16.76 16.40 -56.53
N ARG A 4 -15.77 15.94 -55.78
CA ARG A 4 -15.94 14.95 -54.71
C ARG A 4 -16.49 15.65 -53.48
N ALA A 5 -17.80 15.55 -53.26
CA ALA A 5 -18.48 16.00 -52.05
C ALA A 5 -17.92 15.24 -50.83
N THR A 6 -17.33 15.97 -49.90
CA THR A 6 -16.98 15.49 -48.55
C THR A 6 -18.25 15.35 -47.72
N PRO A 7 -18.55 14.17 -47.13
CA PRO A 7 -19.68 14.04 -46.22
C PRO A 7 -19.39 14.79 -44.91
N ASP A 8 -20.27 15.73 -44.58
CA ASP A 8 -20.35 16.39 -43.28
C ASP A 8 -20.62 15.36 -42.19
N ALA A 9 -19.57 14.87 -41.54
CA ALA A 9 -19.66 14.13 -40.31
C ALA A 9 -19.98 15.10 -39.16
N THR A 10 -21.21 15.62 -39.15
CA THR A 10 -21.80 16.28 -37.97
C THR A 10 -22.16 15.19 -36.95
N VAL A 11 -21.16 14.67 -36.27
CA VAL A 11 -21.34 13.87 -35.06
C VAL A 11 -21.76 14.83 -33.94
N SER A 12 -23.05 15.17 -33.93
CA SER A 12 -23.73 15.83 -32.83
C SER A 12 -23.86 14.86 -31.66
N ASN A 13 -22.76 14.61 -30.96
CA ASN A 13 -22.77 13.99 -29.64
C ASN A 13 -22.89 15.03 -28.53
N ASN A 14 -23.75 16.03 -28.73
CA ASN A 14 -24.22 16.89 -27.64
C ASN A 14 -25.39 16.19 -26.93
N ALA A 15 -25.12 14.99 -26.41
CA ALA A 15 -25.84 14.54 -25.23
C ALA A 15 -25.25 15.32 -24.06
N THR A 16 -25.73 16.57 -23.90
CA THR A 16 -25.74 17.30 -22.64
C THR A 16 -26.59 16.50 -21.66
N ALA A 17 -26.09 15.33 -21.27
CA ALA A 17 -26.50 14.65 -20.07
C ALA A 17 -26.12 15.62 -18.95
N ASN A 18 -27.08 16.45 -18.52
CA ASN A 18 -26.96 17.22 -17.31
C ASN A 18 -26.49 16.22 -16.25
N PRO A 19 -25.24 16.34 -15.75
CA PRO A 19 -24.78 15.44 -14.73
C PRO A 19 -25.78 15.59 -13.60
N VAL A 20 -26.49 14.51 -13.27
CA VAL A 20 -27.33 14.47 -12.08
C VAL A 20 -26.39 14.80 -10.94
N ALA A 21 -26.43 16.05 -10.50
CA ALA A 21 -25.59 16.54 -9.44
C ALA A 21 -25.98 15.74 -8.21
N LEU A 22 -25.14 14.78 -7.83
CA LEU A 22 -25.30 14.08 -6.57
C LEU A 22 -25.24 15.15 -5.47
N PRO A 23 -26.13 15.08 -4.47
CA PRO A 23 -26.21 16.10 -3.43
C PRO A 23 -24.94 16.19 -2.57
N ILE A 24 -24.01 15.23 -2.71
CA ILE A 24 -22.77 15.12 -1.95
C ILE A 24 -21.62 14.81 -2.92
N PRO A 25 -20.53 15.61 -2.93
CA PRO A 25 -19.35 15.34 -3.75
C PRO A 25 -18.65 14.05 -3.30
N LEU A 26 -18.17 13.26 -4.26
CA LEU A 26 -17.61 11.93 -4.00
C LEU A 26 -16.36 12.00 -3.12
N SER A 27 -15.57 13.06 -3.28
CA SER A 27 -14.42 13.40 -2.44
C SER A 27 -14.77 13.50 -0.95
N SER A 28 -15.86 14.20 -0.62
CA SER A 28 -16.33 14.33 0.78
C SER A 28 -16.90 13.03 1.32
N LEU A 29 -17.62 12.28 0.48
CA LEU A 29 -18.12 10.95 0.85
C LEU A 29 -16.97 10.00 1.19
N LEU A 30 -15.93 9.94 0.34
CA LEU A 30 -14.77 9.09 0.55
C LEU A 30 -14.01 9.49 1.82
N GLY A 31 -13.75 10.79 2.01
CA GLY A 31 -13.11 11.30 3.23
C GLY A 31 -13.92 10.98 4.49
N GLY A 32 -15.25 11.14 4.42
CA GLY A 32 -16.16 10.81 5.51
C GLY A 32 -16.17 9.33 5.86
N ILE A 33 -16.14 8.44 4.86
CA ILE A 33 -16.02 6.99 5.08
C ILE A 33 -14.71 6.69 5.79
N VAL A 34 -13.57 7.17 5.28
CA VAL A 34 -12.24 6.87 5.86
C VAL A 34 -12.08 7.45 7.26
N ALA A 35 -12.57 8.66 7.49
CA ALA A 35 -12.57 9.27 8.82
C ALA A 35 -13.49 8.51 9.79
N GLY A 36 -14.69 8.16 9.34
CA GLY A 36 -15.70 7.46 10.13
C GLY A 36 -15.26 6.06 10.54
N THR A 37 -14.71 5.27 9.61
CA THR A 37 -14.16 3.94 9.90
C THR A 37 -12.94 4.02 10.82
N SER A 38 -12.04 5.00 10.61
CA SER A 38 -10.87 5.22 11.47
C SER A 38 -11.26 5.64 12.88
N PHE A 39 -12.31 6.47 13.02
CA PHE A 39 -12.87 6.85 14.32
C PHE A 39 -13.59 5.68 14.99
N LEU A 40 -14.39 4.92 14.25
CA LEU A 40 -15.09 3.75 14.76
C LEU A 40 -14.09 2.69 15.26
N ARG A 41 -12.95 2.53 14.59
CA ARG A 41 -11.84 1.69 15.04
C ARG A 41 -11.30 2.12 16.41
N LEU A 42 -11.23 3.43 16.66
CA LEU A 42 -10.75 3.95 17.94
C LEU A 42 -11.71 3.61 19.09
N LEU A 43 -13.02 3.55 18.80
CA LEU A 43 -14.03 3.16 19.78
C LEU A 43 -14.08 1.64 20.00
N LEU A 44 -13.92 0.86 18.93
CA LEU A 44 -14.16 -0.59 18.91
C LEU A 44 -13.02 -1.32 18.17
N PRO A 45 -11.78 -1.31 18.68
CA PRO A 45 -10.62 -1.80 17.94
C PRO A 45 -10.73 -3.29 17.60
N ALA A 46 -11.16 -4.14 18.54
CA ALA A 46 -11.30 -5.58 18.31
C ALA A 46 -12.36 -5.90 17.25
N THR A 47 -13.56 -5.32 17.36
CA THR A 47 -14.66 -5.57 16.43
C THR A 47 -14.35 -5.07 15.02
N ILE A 48 -13.74 -3.90 14.91
CA ILE A 48 -13.40 -3.32 13.61
C ILE A 48 -12.23 -4.07 12.98
N ASP A 49 -11.23 -4.46 13.77
CA ASP A 49 -10.17 -5.31 13.25
C ASP A 49 -10.73 -6.67 12.80
N ASP A 50 -11.67 -7.29 13.50
CA ASP A 50 -12.25 -8.58 13.06
C ASP A 50 -13.10 -8.46 11.78
N VAL A 51 -13.88 -7.37 11.65
CA VAL A 51 -14.78 -7.14 10.50
C VAL A 51 -14.01 -6.66 9.26
N PHE A 52 -12.95 -5.89 9.45
CA PHE A 52 -12.28 -5.17 8.37
C PHE A 52 -10.83 -5.60 8.13
N SER A 53 -10.19 -6.36 9.02
CA SER A 53 -8.88 -6.91 8.73
C SER A 53 -8.97 -8.14 7.82
N LEU A 54 -7.94 -8.31 6.99
CA LEU A 54 -7.73 -9.53 6.22
C LEU A 54 -7.41 -10.65 7.22
N VAL A 55 -8.45 -11.27 7.75
CA VAL A 55 -8.35 -12.49 8.54
C VAL A 55 -8.78 -13.65 7.65
N PRO A 56 -7.82 -14.43 7.12
CA PRO A 56 -8.14 -15.53 6.22
C PRO A 56 -9.05 -16.59 6.87
N HIS A 57 -8.97 -16.78 8.19
CA HIS A 57 -9.68 -17.86 8.88
C HIS A 57 -11.21 -17.66 8.95
N HIS A 58 -11.71 -16.42 8.90
CA HIS A 58 -13.15 -16.16 8.83
C HIS A 58 -13.69 -16.07 7.40
N THR A 59 -12.80 -15.85 6.43
CA THR A 59 -13.16 -15.53 5.05
C THR A 59 -13.02 -16.71 4.09
N ILE A 60 -12.11 -17.65 4.36
CA ILE A 60 -11.84 -18.82 3.51
C ILE A 60 -12.75 -20.02 3.87
N PHE A 61 -13.18 -20.15 5.13
CA PHE A 61 -13.94 -21.32 5.60
C PHE A 61 -15.47 -21.14 5.64
N SER A 62 -16.01 -20.09 5.01
CA SER A 62 -17.47 -19.99 4.85
C SER A 62 -17.96 -21.07 3.87
N PRO A 63 -18.97 -21.89 4.22
CA PRO A 63 -19.32 -23.14 3.52
C PRO A 63 -19.96 -22.98 2.13
N VAL A 64 -19.88 -21.80 1.52
CA VAL A 64 -20.52 -21.51 0.22
C VAL A 64 -19.45 -21.40 -0.87
N ALA A 65 -19.31 -22.45 -1.66
CA ALA A 65 -18.21 -22.70 -2.60
C ALA A 65 -18.15 -21.79 -3.85
N SER A 66 -19.11 -20.88 -4.06
CA SER A 66 -19.24 -20.20 -5.36
C SER A 66 -18.50 -18.86 -5.47
N LEU A 67 -18.18 -18.20 -4.36
CA LEU A 67 -17.30 -17.02 -4.30
C LEU A 67 -17.03 -16.72 -2.81
N PRO A 68 -15.76 -16.59 -2.35
CA PRO A 68 -15.47 -16.10 -1.01
C PRO A 68 -15.73 -14.59 -0.97
N LEU A 69 -17.00 -14.19 -1.08
CA LEU A 69 -17.52 -12.84 -0.82
C LEU A 69 -16.91 -12.19 0.43
N PRO A 70 -16.74 -12.89 1.57
CA PRO A 70 -16.11 -12.28 2.74
C PRO A 70 -14.61 -11.98 2.54
N PHE A 71 -13.90 -12.72 1.68
CA PHE A 71 -12.49 -12.42 1.37
C PHE A 71 -12.36 -11.14 0.55
N LEU A 72 -13.13 -11.01 -0.54
CA LEU A 72 -13.18 -9.81 -1.38
C LEU A 72 -13.63 -8.57 -0.60
N TRP A 73 -14.57 -8.74 0.33
CA TRP A 73 -15.02 -7.68 1.21
C TRP A 73 -13.90 -7.15 2.10
N ASN A 74 -13.17 -8.03 2.79
CA ASN A 74 -12.06 -7.63 3.65
C ASN A 74 -10.92 -7.01 2.83
N LEU A 75 -10.70 -7.53 1.62
CA LEU A 75 -9.76 -6.99 0.66
C LEU A 75 -10.06 -5.53 0.30
N LEU A 76 -11.33 -5.23 0.02
CA LEU A 76 -11.77 -3.88 -0.35
C LEU A 76 -11.77 -2.93 0.85
N THR A 77 -12.22 -3.42 2.00
CA THR A 77 -12.43 -2.59 3.18
C THR A 77 -11.16 -2.36 4.00
N ALA A 78 -10.12 -3.19 3.83
CA ALA A 78 -8.77 -2.96 4.37
C ALA A 78 -8.18 -1.60 3.96
N HIS A 79 -8.67 -1.01 2.87
CA HIS A 79 -8.19 0.27 2.35
C HIS A 79 -8.96 1.46 2.89
N LEU A 80 -10.03 1.22 3.64
CA LEU A 80 -10.93 2.25 4.12
C LEU A 80 -10.55 2.78 5.51
N PHE A 81 -9.52 2.27 6.18
CA PHE A 81 -9.14 2.74 7.52
C PHE A 81 -7.63 2.78 7.72
N GLU A 82 -7.19 3.71 8.56
CA GLU A 82 -5.80 3.85 8.98
C GLU A 82 -5.59 3.23 10.37
N ALA A 83 -4.39 2.70 10.67
CA ALA A 83 -4.14 2.09 11.98
C ALA A 83 -3.82 3.07 13.11
N GLY A 84 -3.59 4.34 12.79
CA GLY A 84 -3.35 5.37 13.80
C GLY A 84 -4.20 6.60 13.55
N LEU A 85 -4.80 7.15 14.61
CA LEU A 85 -5.59 8.39 14.53
C LEU A 85 -4.78 9.54 13.92
N LEU A 86 -3.52 9.71 14.34
CA LEU A 86 -2.65 10.74 13.79
C LEU A 86 -2.44 10.57 12.28
N ARG A 87 -2.35 9.33 11.79
CA ARG A 87 -2.24 9.07 10.36
C ARG A 87 -3.54 9.36 9.65
N ALA A 88 -4.68 8.92 10.21
CA ALA A 88 -5.99 9.25 9.66
C ALA A 88 -6.17 10.77 9.49
N VAL A 89 -5.79 11.55 10.51
CA VAL A 89 -5.86 13.02 10.49
C VAL A 89 -4.98 13.63 9.39
N LEU A 90 -3.86 13.01 9.04
CA LEU A 90 -2.98 13.48 7.97
C LEU A 90 -3.37 12.97 6.57
N VAL A 91 -3.82 11.72 6.49
CA VAL A 91 -4.13 11.01 5.24
C VAL A 91 -5.50 11.41 4.70
N VAL A 92 -6.51 11.56 5.55
CA VAL A 92 -7.88 11.93 5.12
C VAL A 92 -7.90 13.25 4.35
N PRO A 93 -7.30 14.36 4.82
CA PRO A 93 -7.27 15.61 4.06
C PRO A 93 -6.54 15.46 2.73
N ALA A 94 -5.46 14.67 2.69
CA ALA A 94 -4.73 14.39 1.46
C ALA A 94 -5.58 13.61 0.44
N ILE A 95 -6.33 12.59 0.90
CA ILE A 95 -7.27 11.84 0.08
C ILE A 95 -8.37 12.76 -0.45
N VAL A 96 -9.00 13.57 0.40
CA VAL A 96 -10.07 14.50 0.00
C VAL A 96 -9.55 15.50 -1.03
N TYR A 97 -8.40 16.10 -0.78
CA TYR A 97 -7.78 17.05 -1.70
C TYR A 97 -7.49 16.43 -3.07
N MET A 98 -6.90 15.23 -3.10
CA MET A 98 -6.61 14.54 -4.37
C MET A 98 -7.89 14.08 -5.08
N ALA A 99 -8.87 13.60 -4.33
CA ALA A 99 -10.17 13.18 -4.85
C ALA A 99 -10.91 14.37 -5.47
N GLU A 100 -10.89 15.54 -4.84
CA GLU A 100 -11.50 16.77 -5.38
C GLU A 100 -10.83 17.20 -6.70
N ARG A 101 -9.50 17.07 -6.80
CA ARG A 101 -8.77 17.36 -8.04
C ARG A 101 -9.12 16.38 -9.16
N LEU A 102 -9.26 15.08 -8.83
CA LEU A 102 -9.69 14.06 -9.78
C LEU A 102 -11.14 14.27 -10.21
N GLU A 103 -12.04 14.61 -9.29
CA GLU A 103 -13.47 14.85 -9.54
C GLU A 103 -13.69 16.01 -10.53
N ARG A 104 -12.80 17.00 -10.57
CA ARG A 104 -12.83 18.09 -11.57
C ARG A 104 -12.43 17.66 -12.97
N LEU A 105 -11.62 16.61 -13.09
CA LEU A 105 -11.04 16.17 -14.36
C LEU A 105 -11.77 14.94 -14.92
N TRP A 106 -12.37 14.11 -14.06
CA TRP A 106 -12.86 12.78 -14.38
C TRP A 106 -14.35 12.67 -14.10
N SER A 107 -15.04 11.85 -14.91
CA SER A 107 -16.43 11.48 -14.61
C SER A 107 -16.48 10.61 -13.35
N TRP A 108 -17.60 10.64 -12.62
CA TRP A 108 -17.81 9.81 -11.43
C TRP A 108 -17.61 8.31 -11.73
N ARG A 109 -18.04 7.85 -12.92
CA ARG A 109 -17.86 6.46 -13.37
C ARG A 109 -16.39 6.10 -13.50
N SER A 110 -15.60 6.98 -14.12
CA SER A 110 -14.15 6.80 -14.28
C SER A 110 -13.45 6.78 -12.93
N MET A 111 -13.88 7.62 -11.98
CA MET A 111 -13.33 7.65 -10.63
C MET A 111 -13.65 6.37 -9.86
N CYS A 112 -14.88 5.86 -9.92
CA CYS A 112 -15.24 4.56 -9.32
C CYS A 112 -14.44 3.40 -9.92
N LEU A 113 -14.28 3.37 -11.25
CA LEU A 113 -13.47 2.35 -11.92
C LEU A 113 -11.99 2.44 -11.52
N TYR A 114 -11.44 3.64 -11.39
CA TYR A 114 -10.08 3.85 -10.92
C TYR A 114 -9.88 3.40 -9.47
N LEU A 115 -10.80 3.75 -8.58
CA LEU A 115 -10.77 3.29 -7.20
C LEU A 115 -10.84 1.77 -7.13
N ALA A 116 -11.77 1.14 -7.87
CA ALA A 116 -11.86 -0.31 -7.96
C ALA A 116 -10.55 -0.94 -8.47
N PHE A 117 -9.96 -0.38 -9.52
CA PHE A 117 -8.68 -0.83 -10.07
C PHE A 117 -7.54 -0.70 -9.04
N CYS A 118 -7.45 0.43 -8.34
CA CYS A 118 -6.45 0.65 -7.28
C CYS A 118 -6.63 -0.35 -6.13
N CYS A 119 -7.88 -0.58 -5.71
CA CYS A 119 -8.18 -1.54 -4.65
C CYS A 119 -7.80 -2.96 -5.07
N ILE A 120 -8.20 -3.40 -6.26
CA ILE A 120 -7.89 -4.76 -6.76
C ILE A 120 -6.37 -4.93 -6.94
N SER A 121 -5.69 -4.00 -7.59
CA SER A 121 -4.26 -4.11 -7.87
C SER A 121 -3.40 -4.11 -6.60
N SER A 122 -3.64 -3.16 -5.67
CA SER A 122 -2.95 -3.13 -4.38
C SER A 122 -3.19 -4.40 -3.57
N SER A 123 -4.39 -4.96 -3.64
CA SER A 123 -4.74 -6.17 -2.95
C SER A 123 -4.10 -7.44 -3.52
N ILE A 124 -3.98 -7.54 -4.86
CA ILE A 124 -3.24 -8.61 -5.51
C ILE A 124 -1.78 -8.56 -5.06
N VAL A 125 -1.19 -7.36 -4.99
CA VAL A 125 0.18 -7.18 -4.50
C VAL A 125 0.30 -7.60 -3.03
N LEU A 126 -0.66 -7.22 -2.17
CA LEU A 126 -0.69 -7.66 -0.77
C LEU A 126 -0.81 -9.18 -0.64
N LEU A 127 -1.70 -9.82 -1.41
CA LEU A 127 -1.87 -11.27 -1.38
C LEU A 127 -0.61 -12.00 -1.85
N ALA A 128 -0.04 -11.58 -2.99
CA ALA A 128 1.20 -12.14 -3.50
C ALA A 128 2.34 -11.99 -2.49
N TRP A 129 2.38 -10.85 -1.81
CA TRP A 129 3.33 -10.57 -0.73
C TRP A 129 3.18 -11.55 0.44
N GLU A 130 1.98 -11.72 0.98
CA GLU A 130 1.72 -12.66 2.08
C GLU A 130 2.08 -14.10 1.70
N VAL A 131 1.77 -14.51 0.47
CA VAL A 131 2.16 -15.84 -0.05
C VAL A 131 3.68 -16.00 -0.02
N VAL A 132 4.44 -15.01 -0.50
CA VAL A 132 5.91 -15.04 -0.47
C VAL A 132 6.44 -15.12 0.96
N GLU A 133 5.87 -14.38 1.90
CA GLU A 133 6.33 -14.37 3.29
C GLU A 133 6.06 -15.72 4.00
N VAL A 134 4.92 -16.38 3.70
CA VAL A 134 4.64 -17.74 4.20
C VAL A 134 5.66 -18.74 3.68
N PHE A 135 5.97 -18.70 2.39
CA PHE A 135 6.99 -19.57 1.80
C PHE A 135 8.38 -19.31 2.40
N ARG A 136 8.68 -18.07 2.78
CA ARG A 136 9.98 -17.67 3.35
C ARG A 136 10.13 -18.06 4.82
N THR A 137 9.07 -17.93 5.62
CA THR A 137 9.09 -18.16 7.06
C THR A 137 8.76 -19.61 7.44
N ALA A 138 8.18 -20.38 6.52
CA ALA A 138 7.67 -21.74 6.75
C ALA A 138 6.69 -21.83 7.94
N ASN A 139 6.10 -20.70 8.33
CA ASN A 139 5.26 -20.58 9.51
C ASN A 139 3.87 -20.12 9.06
N GLU A 140 2.97 -21.07 8.87
CA GLU A 140 1.60 -20.80 8.40
C GLU A 140 0.85 -19.83 9.32
N LYS A 141 1.23 -19.76 10.60
CA LYS A 141 0.65 -18.83 11.59
C LYS A 141 0.82 -17.36 11.20
N ASP A 142 1.86 -17.02 10.45
CA ASP A 142 2.11 -15.64 10.03
C ASP A 142 1.08 -15.18 8.99
N PHE A 143 0.58 -16.10 8.15
CA PHE A 143 -0.51 -15.85 7.21
C PHE A 143 -1.82 -15.46 7.90
N PHE A 144 -2.07 -16.03 9.08
CA PHE A 144 -3.31 -15.85 9.84
C PHE A 144 -3.22 -14.73 10.87
N SER A 145 -2.03 -14.16 11.08
CA SER A 145 -1.88 -12.96 11.88
C SER A 145 -2.45 -11.79 11.10
N GLY A 146 -3.63 -11.31 11.49
CA GLY A 146 -4.39 -10.30 10.74
C GLY A 146 -3.48 -9.17 10.27
N THR A 147 -3.28 -9.10 8.95
CA THR A 147 -2.44 -8.07 8.38
C THR A 147 -3.17 -6.76 8.51
N ARG A 148 -2.59 -5.85 9.29
CA ARG A 148 -3.14 -4.52 9.56
C ARG A 148 -2.97 -3.63 8.32
N GLY A 149 -3.64 -3.96 7.22
CA GLY A 149 -3.61 -3.20 5.96
C GLY A 149 -2.20 -2.88 5.45
N TRP A 150 -2.00 -1.65 4.96
CA TRP A 150 -0.73 -1.09 4.43
C TRP A 150 0.47 -1.19 5.39
N HIS A 151 0.24 -1.48 6.68
CA HIS A 151 1.30 -1.64 7.66
C HIS A 151 2.12 -2.93 7.49
N ALA A 152 1.52 -3.99 6.93
CA ALA A 152 2.26 -5.20 6.60
C ALA A 152 3.32 -4.93 5.52
N GLN A 153 2.95 -4.16 4.49
CA GLN A 153 3.87 -3.69 3.44
C GLN A 153 4.97 -2.79 3.99
N ARG A 154 4.63 -1.82 4.85
CA ARG A 154 5.64 -0.94 5.45
C ARG A 154 6.59 -1.68 6.39
N GLY A 155 6.07 -2.59 7.21
CA GLY A 155 6.90 -3.43 8.09
C GLY A 155 7.87 -4.30 7.30
N PHE A 156 7.46 -4.82 6.14
CA PHE A 156 8.38 -5.46 5.21
C PHE A 156 9.38 -4.47 4.61
N LEU A 157 8.95 -3.34 4.08
CA LEU A 157 9.86 -2.37 3.45
C LEU A 157 10.91 -1.91 4.47
N GLU A 158 10.52 -1.68 5.72
CA GLU A 158 11.46 -1.36 6.80
C GLU A 158 12.36 -2.54 7.15
N ARG A 159 11.87 -3.78 7.18
CA ARG A 159 12.69 -4.99 7.42
C ARG A 159 13.65 -5.28 6.29
N GLU A 160 13.24 -5.12 5.04
CA GLU A 160 14.05 -5.41 3.86
C GLU A 160 15.02 -4.28 3.57
N VAL A 161 14.61 -3.01 3.73
CA VAL A 161 15.53 -1.87 3.75
C VAL A 161 16.54 -2.07 4.86
N ARG A 162 16.13 -2.45 6.08
CA ARG A 162 17.08 -2.75 7.16
C ARG A 162 17.99 -3.92 6.81
N ARG A 163 17.47 -5.00 6.22
CA ARG A 163 18.25 -6.18 5.83
C ARG A 163 19.29 -5.83 4.76
N LEU A 164 18.86 -5.16 3.69
CA LEU A 164 19.73 -4.61 2.66
C LEU A 164 20.77 -3.67 3.29
N TYR A 165 20.35 -2.75 4.14
CA TYR A 165 21.25 -1.82 4.84
C TYR A 165 22.29 -2.57 5.65
N THR A 166 21.91 -3.54 6.49
CA THR A 166 22.84 -4.36 7.27
C THR A 166 23.73 -5.27 6.41
N GLN A 167 23.32 -5.58 5.18
CA GLN A 167 24.13 -6.35 4.24
C GLN A 167 25.16 -5.44 3.51
N PHE A 168 24.84 -4.15 3.35
CA PHE A 168 25.73 -3.13 2.79
C PHE A 168 26.66 -2.48 3.83
N GLU A 169 26.22 -2.36 5.07
CA GLU A 169 26.96 -1.73 6.18
C GLU A 169 28.34 -2.33 6.45
N PRO A 170 28.55 -3.67 6.46
CA PRO A 170 29.90 -4.21 6.59
C PRO A 170 30.73 -3.84 5.37
N ARG A 171 30.21 -3.90 4.14
CA ARG A 171 30.99 -3.56 2.93
C ARG A 171 31.41 -2.09 2.88
N VAL A 172 30.58 -1.18 3.37
CA VAL A 172 30.93 0.25 3.46
C VAL A 172 31.94 0.48 4.59
N GLN A 173 31.80 -0.20 5.73
CA GLN A 173 32.82 -0.15 6.80
C GLN A 173 34.16 -0.73 6.34
N TRP A 174 34.18 -1.86 5.62
CA TRP A 174 35.39 -2.45 5.05
C TRP A 174 36.00 -1.57 3.96
N ALA A 175 35.19 -0.98 3.06
CA ALA A 175 35.69 -0.05 2.04
C ALA A 175 36.21 1.26 2.64
N ALA A 176 35.58 1.77 3.70
CA ALA A 176 36.06 2.93 4.45
C ALA A 176 37.35 2.60 5.22
N CYS A 177 37.45 1.41 5.83
CA CYS A 177 38.69 0.92 6.44
C CYS A 177 39.80 0.72 5.40
N ASP A 178 39.51 0.17 4.23
CA ASP A 178 40.51 0.02 3.14
C ASP A 178 40.96 1.39 2.59
N ALA A 179 40.06 2.37 2.51
CA ALA A 179 40.36 3.73 2.09
C ALA A 179 41.16 4.53 3.15
N LEU A 180 40.85 4.34 4.44
CA LEU A 180 41.52 5.02 5.56
C LEU A 180 42.85 4.37 5.95
N CYS A 181 42.95 3.04 5.91
CA CYS A 181 44.17 2.31 6.29
C CYS A 181 45.18 2.18 5.14
N GLY A 182 44.76 2.49 3.89
CA GLY A 182 45.56 2.27 2.70
C GLY A 182 45.90 0.78 2.50
N ALA A 183 46.30 0.42 1.28
CA ALA A 183 46.55 -0.97 0.89
C ALA A 183 47.70 -1.71 1.63
N SER A 184 48.18 -1.20 2.77
CA SER A 184 49.29 -1.79 3.55
C SER A 184 48.86 -2.89 4.55
N ALA A 185 47.56 -3.03 4.85
CA ALA A 185 47.07 -3.99 5.85
C ALA A 185 46.84 -5.44 5.34
N ARG A 186 47.09 -5.73 4.06
CA ARG A 186 46.91 -7.09 3.50
C ARG A 186 47.92 -8.14 3.97
N ALA A 187 48.84 -7.79 4.86
CA ALA A 187 49.77 -8.73 5.44
C ALA A 187 49.72 -8.62 6.97
N LYS A 188 48.79 -9.33 7.62
CA LYS A 188 49.04 -10.06 8.89
C LYS A 188 47.78 -10.79 9.38
N PRO A 189 47.81 -12.11 9.58
CA PRO A 189 46.64 -12.94 9.97
C PRO A 189 46.29 -12.91 11.47
N TRP A 190 46.65 -11.85 12.21
CA TRP A 190 46.48 -11.79 13.68
C TRP A 190 45.93 -10.46 14.19
N TRP A 191 45.18 -9.73 13.35
CA TRP A 191 44.42 -8.58 13.80
C TRP A 191 43.11 -9.03 14.43
N ASP A 192 43.16 -9.29 15.74
CA ASP A 192 41.96 -9.45 16.56
C ASP A 192 41.23 -8.11 16.73
N ASP A 193 39.90 -8.17 16.91
CA ASP A 193 38.93 -7.06 17.02
C ASP A 193 39.32 -5.89 17.96
N ALA A 194 40.31 -6.09 18.83
CA ALA A 194 40.84 -5.06 19.71
C ALA A 194 41.63 -3.96 18.97
N GLY A 195 42.29 -4.29 17.85
CA GLY A 195 43.13 -3.36 17.10
C GLY A 195 42.35 -2.24 16.38
N CYS A 196 41.17 -2.58 15.83
CA CYS A 196 40.33 -1.61 15.12
C CYS A 196 39.69 -0.56 16.06
N ARG A 197 39.42 -0.91 17.33
CA ARG A 197 38.76 0.05 18.26
C ARG A 197 39.64 1.22 18.65
N LEU A 198 40.96 1.06 18.62
CA LEU A 198 41.90 2.12 19.00
C LEU A 198 42.09 3.18 17.91
N LEU A 199 41.89 2.84 16.64
CA LEU A 199 42.08 3.78 15.51
C LEU A 199 40.84 4.66 15.22
N CYS A 200 39.65 4.28 15.72
CA CYS A 200 38.42 5.06 15.53
C CYS A 200 38.04 5.91 16.75
N SER A 201 38.88 5.99 17.78
CA SER A 201 38.62 6.78 19.01
C SER A 201 39.44 8.08 19.11
N SER A 202 40.12 8.46 18.02
CA SER A 202 40.86 9.72 17.87
C SER A 202 40.28 10.58 16.78
#